data_AF-A0AAN4YQ42-F1
#
_entry.id   AF-A0AAN4YQ42-F1
#
_cell.length_a   1.000
_cell.length_b   1.000
_cell.length_c   1.000
_cell.angle_alpha   90.00
_cell.angle_beta   90.00
_cell.angle_gamma   90.00
#
_symmetry.space_group_name_H-M   'P 1'
#
loop_
_entity.id
_entity.type
_entity.pdbx_description
1 polymer ?
#
loop_
_entity_poly.entity_id
_entity_poly.type
_entity_poly.pdbx_seq_one_letter_code
_entity_poly.pdbx_strand_id
1 'polypeptide(L)'
;MVPEMGEQPVREMTKMFRMLEKTIQVSLEGLPYEEWLNRLQVENDDDPLRPLLPMFEEKVYDGRCQWEMYENMPISDTENLRQYLQDVPELATCPFLDQDIFKKFLSSLGLA
;
A
#
# COMPACT_ATOMS: atom_id res chain seq x y z
N MET A 1 27.99 9.00 -7.27
CA MET A 1 27.23 9.58 -6.15
C MET A 1 25.84 8.98 -6.25
N VAL A 2 25.43 8.15 -5.30
CA VAL A 2 24.07 7.60 -5.28
C VAL A 2 23.15 8.76 -4.88
N PRO A 3 22.08 9.05 -5.64
CA PRO A 3 21.13 10.10 -5.24
C PRO A 3 20.54 9.74 -3.88
N GLU A 4 20.49 10.69 -2.96
CA GLU A 4 19.66 10.54 -1.75
C GLU A 4 18.21 10.42 -2.22
N MET A 5 17.68 9.20 -2.19
CA MET A 5 16.28 8.96 -2.53
C MET A 5 15.46 9.25 -1.27
N GLY A 6 14.52 10.19 -1.36
CA GLY A 6 13.59 10.43 -0.26
C GLY A 6 12.84 9.13 0.07
N GLU A 7 12.71 8.82 1.35
CA GLU A 7 11.96 7.65 1.80
C GLU A 7 10.45 7.95 1.72
N GLN A 8 9.66 6.94 1.37
CA GLN A 8 8.21 7.04 1.45
C GLN A 8 7.78 7.37 2.89
N PRO A 9 6.93 8.40 3.10
CA PRO A 9 6.44 8.69 4.43
C PRO A 9 5.52 7.56 4.91
N VAL A 10 5.84 6.95 6.05
CA VAL A 10 4.98 5.97 6.77
C VAL A 10 3.53 6.46 6.91
N ARG A 11 3.31 7.79 6.90
CA ARG A 11 2.00 8.43 6.98
C ARG A 11 1.07 8.13 5.80
N GLU A 12 1.56 7.75 4.62
CA GLU A 12 0.73 7.55 3.43
C GLU A 12 -0.15 6.29 3.54
N MET A 13 0.39 5.16 4.02
CA MET A 13 -0.42 3.95 4.24
C MET A 13 -1.52 4.17 5.29
N THR A 14 -1.19 4.81 6.42
CA THR A 14 -2.18 5.12 7.46
C THR A 14 -3.29 6.03 6.94
N LYS A 15 -2.96 7.04 6.12
CA LYS A 15 -3.96 7.89 5.48
C LYS A 15 -4.88 7.09 4.55
N MET A 16 -4.32 6.17 3.76
CA MET A 16 -5.09 5.29 2.87
C MET A 16 -6.05 4.40 3.66
N PHE A 17 -5.60 3.72 4.72
CA PHE A 17 -6.48 2.89 5.56
C PHE A 17 -7.57 3.71 6.27
N ARG A 18 -7.28 4.94 6.69
CA ARG A 18 -8.31 5.86 7.22
C ARG A 18 -9.34 6.27 6.17
N MET A 19 -8.92 6.43 4.92
CA MET A 19 -9.83 6.68 3.81
C MET A 19 -10.69 5.45 3.48
N LEU A 20 -10.13 4.24 3.59
CA LEU A 20 -10.86 2.98 3.48
C LEU A 20 -11.93 2.87 4.56
N GLU A 21 -11.57 3.00 5.85
CA GLU A 21 -12.49 2.95 6.99
C GLU A 21 -13.70 3.90 6.79
N LYS A 22 -13.45 5.14 6.34
CA LYS A 22 -14.51 6.11 6.02
C LYS A 22 -15.42 5.69 4.87
N THR A 23 -14.91 4.90 3.94
CA THR A 23 -15.61 4.55 2.70
C THR A 23 -16.43 3.28 2.86
N ILE A 24 -15.87 2.23 3.47
CA ILE A 24 -16.58 0.95 3.70
C ILE A 24 -17.37 0.92 5.03
N GLN A 25 -17.24 1.95 5.87
CA GLN A 25 -17.89 2.07 7.19
C GLN A 25 -17.58 0.91 8.15
N VAL A 26 -16.45 0.24 7.96
CA VAL A 26 -15.91 -0.80 8.84
C VAL A 26 -14.75 -0.21 9.61
N SER A 27 -14.74 -0.37 10.93
CA SER A 27 -13.63 0.09 11.74
C SER A 27 -12.40 -0.78 11.52
N LEU A 28 -11.26 -0.12 11.29
CA LEU A 28 -9.99 -0.80 11.04
C LEU A 28 -9.04 -0.53 12.21
N GLU A 29 -8.49 -1.60 12.76
CA GLU A 29 -7.47 -1.56 13.79
C GLU A 29 -6.09 -1.73 13.16
N GLY A 30 -5.18 -0.80 13.45
CA GLY A 30 -3.79 -0.92 13.06
C GLY A 30 -3.03 -1.75 14.08
N LEU A 31 -2.34 -2.79 13.64
CA LEU A 31 -1.54 -3.69 14.47
C LEU A 31 -0.08 -3.72 14.00
N PRO A 32 0.88 -4.00 14.88
CA PRO A 32 2.23 -4.39 14.47
C PRO A 32 2.18 -5.60 13.52
N TYR A 33 3.07 -5.63 12.52
CA TYR A 33 3.04 -6.66 11.47
C TYR A 33 3.06 -8.09 12.03
N GLU A 34 3.95 -8.37 12.99
CA GLU A 34 4.07 -9.68 13.63
C GLU A 34 2.79 -10.05 14.42
N GLU A 35 2.13 -9.08 15.06
CA GLU A 35 0.87 -9.33 15.77
C GLU A 35 -0.28 -9.64 14.79
N TRP A 36 -0.35 -8.90 13.68
CA TRP A 36 -1.30 -9.15 12.60
C TRP A 36 -1.09 -10.54 11.98
N LEU A 37 0.17 -10.95 11.75
CA LEU A 37 0.51 -12.24 11.18
C LEU A 37 0.10 -13.39 12.10
N ASN A 38 0.40 -13.28 13.40
CA ASN A 38 -0.05 -14.25 14.39
C ASN A 38 -1.58 -14.37 14.44
N ARG A 39 -2.29 -13.24 14.34
CA ARG A 39 -3.76 -13.22 14.30
C ARG A 39 -4.30 -13.98 13.08
N LEU A 40 -3.71 -13.74 11.91
CA LEU A 40 -4.07 -14.44 10.67
C LEU A 40 -3.84 -15.95 10.74
N GLN A 41 -2.80 -16.40 11.46
CA GLN A 41 -2.47 -17.82 11.64
C GLN A 41 -3.36 -18.57 12.64
N VAL A 42 -3.97 -17.87 13.60
CA VAL A 42 -4.59 -18.51 14.77
C VAL A 42 -6.11 -18.33 14.82
N GLU A 43 -6.65 -17.19 14.37
CA GLU A 43 -8.06 -16.87 14.61
C GLU A 43 -9.03 -17.59 13.68
N ASN A 44 -8.65 -17.81 12.41
CA ASN A 44 -9.55 -18.38 11.42
C ASN A 44 -8.77 -19.23 10.39
N ASP A 45 -9.09 -20.52 10.31
CA ASP A 45 -8.50 -21.44 9.33
C ASP A 45 -9.08 -21.25 7.92
N ASP A 46 -10.29 -20.68 7.80
CA ASP A 46 -10.95 -20.36 6.54
C ASP A 46 -10.68 -18.91 6.08
N ASP A 47 -9.69 -18.23 6.68
CA ASP A 47 -9.35 -16.86 6.28
C ASP A 47 -8.85 -16.84 4.81
N PRO A 48 -9.42 -15.99 3.94
CA PRO A 48 -9.01 -15.90 2.54
C PRO A 48 -7.52 -15.60 2.31
N LEU A 49 -6.84 -15.03 3.32
CA LEU A 49 -5.42 -14.71 3.26
C LEU A 49 -4.52 -15.88 3.70
N ARG A 50 -5.06 -16.99 4.21
CA ARG A 50 -4.28 -18.19 4.58
C ARG A 50 -3.35 -18.71 3.50
N PRO A 51 -3.76 -18.80 2.22
CA PRO A 51 -2.87 -19.29 1.16
C PRO A 51 -1.63 -18.41 0.94
N LEU A 52 -1.66 -17.16 1.42
CA LEU A 52 -0.58 -16.19 1.28
C LEU A 52 0.35 -16.17 2.50
N LEU A 53 0.05 -16.90 3.58
CA LEU A 53 0.90 -17.00 4.78
C LEU A 53 2.38 -17.29 4.46
N PRO A 54 2.73 -18.23 3.56
CA PRO A 54 4.14 -18.48 3.23
C PRO A 54 4.87 -17.21 2.76
N MET A 55 4.20 -16.35 1.99
CA MET A 55 4.76 -15.11 1.48
C MET A 55 4.89 -14.03 2.58
N PHE A 56 4.01 -14.05 3.59
CA PHE A 56 4.05 -13.11 4.71
C PHE A 56 5.09 -13.52 5.78
N GLU A 57 5.34 -14.82 5.95
CA GLU A 57 6.26 -15.37 6.94
C GLU A 57 7.71 -15.46 6.44
N GLU A 58 7.90 -15.71 5.14
CA GLU A 58 9.24 -15.93 4.58
C GLU A 58 10.12 -14.71 4.81
N LYS A 59 11.14 -14.87 5.65
CA LYS A 59 12.15 -13.86 5.90
C LYS A 59 13.14 -13.87 4.73
N VAL A 60 13.15 -12.79 3.95
CA VAL A 60 13.91 -12.69 2.70
C VAL A 60 15.26 -12.00 2.93
N TYR A 61 15.29 -10.94 3.76
CA TYR A 61 16.50 -10.17 4.01
C TYR A 61 16.49 -9.56 5.42
N ASP A 62 17.61 -9.66 6.14
CA ASP A 62 17.81 -9.09 7.49
C ASP A 62 16.68 -9.39 8.49
N GLY A 63 16.13 -10.61 8.43
CA GLY A 63 15.04 -11.03 9.32
C GLY A 63 13.67 -10.40 9.02
N ARG A 64 13.53 -9.70 7.90
CA ARG A 64 12.28 -9.09 7.41
C ARG A 64 11.73 -9.85 6.22
N CYS A 65 10.40 -9.94 6.13
CA CYS A 65 9.74 -10.52 4.97
C CYS A 65 9.71 -9.54 3.79
N GLN A 66 9.38 -10.03 2.60
CA GLN A 66 9.31 -9.18 1.40
C GLN A 66 8.34 -8.00 1.56
N TRP A 67 7.28 -8.14 2.36
CA TRP A 67 6.30 -7.09 2.62
C TRP A 67 6.82 -6.03 3.59
N GLU A 68 7.56 -6.45 4.62
CA GLU A 68 8.27 -5.54 5.53
C GLU A 68 9.36 -4.74 4.81
N MET A 69 9.85 -5.23 3.66
CA MET A 69 10.81 -4.51 2.81
C MET A 69 10.18 -3.41 1.95
N TYR A 70 8.85 -3.42 1.77
CA TYR A 70 8.17 -2.29 1.14
C TYR A 70 8.06 -1.08 2.08
N GLU A 71 8.40 -1.22 3.35
CA GLU A 71 8.57 -0.10 4.27
C GLU A 71 9.80 0.74 3.85
N ASN A 72 9.63 2.06 3.77
CA ASN A 72 10.69 3.01 3.36
C ASN A 72 11.17 2.84 1.91
N MET A 73 10.30 2.40 1.00
CA MET A 73 10.63 2.37 -0.43
C MET A 73 11.07 3.75 -0.92
N PRO A 74 12.08 3.82 -1.81
CA PRO A 74 12.55 5.08 -2.32
C PRO A 74 11.50 5.74 -3.22
N ILE A 75 11.39 7.07 -3.09
CA ILE A 75 10.58 7.89 -3.98
C ILE A 75 11.36 8.07 -5.29
N SER A 76 10.80 7.56 -6.37
CA SER A 76 11.34 7.77 -7.71
C SER A 76 11.06 9.19 -8.19
N ASP A 77 12.11 9.88 -8.64
CA ASP A 77 11.94 11.17 -9.29
C ASP A 77 11.30 10.99 -10.68
N THR A 78 10.43 11.92 -11.01
CA THR A 78 9.61 11.96 -12.22
C THR A 78 9.79 13.27 -12.99
N GLU A 79 10.77 14.10 -12.63
CA GLU A 79 10.99 15.42 -13.25
C GLU A 79 11.34 15.34 -14.74
N ASN A 80 12.26 14.44 -15.12
CA ASN A 80 12.59 14.24 -16.54
C ASN A 80 11.38 13.82 -17.37
N LEU A 81 10.52 12.98 -16.79
CA LEU A 81 9.29 12.54 -17.44
C LEU A 81 8.30 13.71 -17.60
N ARG A 82 8.13 14.53 -16.56
CA ARG A 82 7.30 15.75 -16.62
C ARG A 82 7.80 16.73 -17.67
N GLN A 83 9.11 16.94 -17.75
CA GLN A 83 9.71 17.83 -18.74
C GLN A 83 9.47 17.33 -20.18
N TYR A 84 9.62 16.02 -20.42
CA TYR A 84 9.39 15.44 -21.75
C TYR A 84 7.91 15.49 -22.18
N LEU A 85 6.98 15.41 -21.20
CA LEU A 85 5.54 15.43 -21.45
C LEU A 85 4.92 16.84 -21.36
N GLN A 86 5.73 17.90 -21.25
CA GLN A 86 5.22 19.27 -21.08
C GLN A 86 4.27 19.72 -22.22
N ASP A 87 4.51 19.23 -23.44
CA ASP A 87 3.73 19.58 -24.63
C ASP A 87 2.49 18.70 -24.81
N VAL A 88 2.33 17.66 -23.97
CA VAL A 88 1.22 16.69 -24.01
C VAL A 88 0.67 16.50 -22.58
N PRO A 89 0.01 17.52 -22.01
CA PRO A 89 -0.40 17.53 -20.60
C PRO A 89 -1.40 16.43 -20.23
N GLU A 90 -2.16 15.93 -21.20
CA GLU A 90 -3.05 14.76 -21.06
C GLU A 90 -2.32 13.48 -20.66
N LEU A 91 -1.07 13.29 -21.11
CA LEU A 91 -0.23 12.16 -20.72
C LEU A 91 0.55 12.41 -19.44
N ALA A 92 0.77 13.68 -19.07
CA ALA A 92 1.44 14.08 -17.84
C ALA A 92 0.53 14.01 -16.60
N THR A 93 -0.79 13.86 -16.79
CA THR A 93 -1.76 13.86 -15.70
C THR A 93 -1.90 12.46 -15.10
N CYS A 94 -1.33 12.26 -13.92
CA CYS A 94 -1.60 11.09 -13.08
C CYS A 94 -2.67 11.46 -12.05
N PRO A 95 -3.83 10.79 -12.02
CA PRO A 95 -4.86 11.09 -11.04
C PRO A 95 -4.37 10.76 -9.63
N PHE A 96 -4.67 11.63 -8.67
CA PHE A 96 -4.36 11.38 -7.26
C PHE A 96 -5.24 10.24 -6.72
N LEU A 97 -4.69 9.43 -5.82
CA LEU A 97 -5.50 8.45 -5.08
C LEU A 97 -6.35 9.18 -4.03
N ASP A 98 -7.54 9.59 -4.42
CA ASP A 98 -8.53 10.23 -3.55
C ASP A 98 -9.71 9.31 -3.23
N GLN A 99 -10.64 9.80 -2.41
CA GLN A 99 -11.78 9.00 -1.96
C GLN A 99 -12.70 8.58 -3.12
N ASP A 100 -12.80 9.38 -4.17
CA ASP A 100 -13.70 9.12 -5.29
C ASP A 100 -13.15 8.02 -6.20
N ILE A 101 -11.84 8.06 -6.48
CA ILE A 101 -11.15 6.98 -7.18
C ILE A 101 -11.15 5.71 -6.34
N PHE A 102 -10.91 5.83 -5.03
CA PHE A 102 -10.92 4.69 -4.13
C PHE A 102 -12.30 4.01 -4.06
N LYS A 103 -13.39 4.79 -4.02
CA LYS A 103 -14.76 4.28 -4.14
C LYS A 103 -14.98 3.50 -5.43
N LYS A 104 -14.51 3.98 -6.58
CA LYS A 104 -14.65 3.26 -7.86
C LYS A 104 -14.01 1.88 -7.82
N PHE A 105 -12.84 1.74 -7.19
CA PHE A 105 -12.18 0.44 -7.00
C PHE A 105 -12.98 -0.47 -6.06
N LEU A 106 -13.55 0.08 -4.97
CA LEU A 106 -14.34 -0.72 -4.05
C LEU A 106 -15.67 -1.17 -4.66
N SER A 107 -16.33 -0.31 -5.45
CA SER A 107 -17.56 -0.67 -6.15
C SER A 107 -17.33 -1.73 -7.23
N SER A 108 -16.18 -1.75 -7.91
CA SER A 108 -15.86 -2.83 -8.85
C SER A 108 -15.63 -4.19 -8.15
N LEU A 109 -15.27 -4.16 -6.88
CA LEU A 109 -15.14 -5.33 -6.00
C LEU A 109 -16.45 -5.67 -5.26
N GLY A 110 -17.50 -4.87 -5.39
CA GLY A 110 -18.78 -5.04 -4.69
C GLY A 110 -18.76 -4.68 -3.20
N LEU A 111 -17.80 -3.85 -2.77
CA LEU A 111 -17.56 -3.48 -1.38
C LEU A 111 -18.02 -2.05 -1.01
N ALA A 112 -18.48 -1.27 -1.99
CA ALA A 112 -18.98 0.11 -1.81
C ALA A 112 -20.07 0.47 -2.82
#